data_AF-A0A0W8D294-F1
#
_entry.id   AF-A0A0W8D294-F1
#
_cell.length_a   1.000
_cell.length_b   1.000
_cell.length_c   1.000
_cell.angle_alpha   90.00
_cell.angle_beta   90.00
_cell.angle_gamma   90.00
#
_symmetry.space_group_name_H-M   'P 1'
#
loop_
_entity.id
_entity.type
_entity.pdbx_description
1 polymer ?
#
loop_
_entity_poly.entity_id
_entity_poly.type
_entity_poly.pdbx_seq_one_letter_code
_entity_poly.pdbx_strand_id
1 'polypeptide(L)'
;MLVIKPFHYVLAFLAVQAVSAANDNCTSWSERYQTNLEGVCVCSEATCDTIYNGHLYLSGNEAGVFTTSKAGDRLTFSTVDMETTANDAADFVIDTTTTYQSIIGFGGAFTDASAINLYLLDSGLQDLLVDAYFADDGLQYNIGRIPIGSTDFSVTIYSYNDVEGDLAMENFSIDMDKDKKIPFIHRAMEKSSRGMKFYGSSWAPPAWMTTENTTINCAVQGYPGGEYWEALALYYSKFVTAYENEGIPIWAMTTQNEPTKQFAFKYWQSLRFNVTTERDFIKRDLGPRMKADHPDLKIIMMDDQKDLLLDWDATLLDADSAQYVSGAGVHWYKNLDFLVDTAGNFADLETFHEKYPDIFILATEACEGYLLDGIVTGAGPTLQNPTFAWQRAQIYARDIIGDLAHYASGWTDWNLVLNTTGGPTWIDNLIDSPILIDEEGGSEFYKQPMFYAMGHFSKFLPADSVRVSLTTSSSASSTLTKVDSVAFLTPDDQIVLILSNRDSSAHDITLSLSSQKLSTSVTLEALSIKTIVVGEVEGNSSSSANPTTETPSTTTASPISSTSGSFTGSSNSATETPSATTSTAASSASESPEPTTPEHSSC
;
A
#
# COMPACT_ATOMS: atom_id res chain seq x y z
N MET A 1 7.41 44.50 -61.57
CA MET A 1 7.59 44.29 -60.10
C MET A 1 6.80 43.02 -59.77
N LEU A 2 7.35 41.90 -59.35
CA LEU A 2 8.57 41.63 -58.58
C LEU A 2 9.28 40.37 -59.13
N VAL A 3 10.49 40.17 -58.64
CA VAL A 3 11.60 39.37 -59.17
C VAL A 3 11.43 37.86 -58.95
N ILE A 4 11.99 37.08 -59.88
CA ILE A 4 12.12 35.61 -59.87
C ILE A 4 13.55 35.23 -59.44
N LYS A 5 13.66 34.10 -58.68
CA LYS A 5 14.79 33.15 -58.46
C LYS A 5 15.87 33.49 -57.40
N PRO A 6 16.71 32.51 -56.94
CA PRO A 6 16.59 31.02 -56.88
C PRO A 6 17.27 30.29 -55.66
N PHE A 7 17.20 28.95 -55.63
CA PHE A 7 18.04 27.96 -54.89
C PHE A 7 17.94 27.98 -53.33
N HIS A 8 17.72 26.87 -52.62
CA HIS A 8 18.52 25.63 -52.60
C HIS A 8 17.67 24.40 -52.20
N TYR A 9 17.72 23.34 -53.03
CA TYR A 9 17.65 21.97 -52.53
C TYR A 9 19.02 21.63 -51.94
N VAL A 10 19.07 20.94 -50.79
CA VAL A 10 20.06 19.93 -50.33
C VAL A 10 19.96 19.79 -48.80
N LEU A 11 20.09 18.54 -48.32
CA LEU A 11 20.10 18.04 -46.93
C LEU A 11 18.75 17.60 -46.34
N ALA A 12 18.18 16.55 -46.93
CA ALA A 12 17.45 15.54 -46.16
C ALA A 12 18.32 14.29 -46.12
N PHE A 13 19.23 14.19 -45.15
CA PHE A 13 19.89 12.95 -44.74
C PHE A 13 20.54 13.17 -43.36
N LEU A 14 20.25 12.25 -42.44
CA LEU A 14 20.84 12.08 -41.10
C LEU A 14 20.45 13.10 -40.03
N ALA A 15 19.31 12.83 -39.40
CA ALA A 15 19.12 13.07 -37.98
C ALA A 15 18.33 11.89 -37.38
N VAL A 16 18.98 10.73 -37.23
CA VAL A 16 18.65 9.87 -36.08
C VAL A 16 19.31 10.58 -34.90
N GLN A 17 18.60 11.58 -34.36
CA GLN A 17 18.90 12.03 -33.01
C GLN A 17 18.19 11.02 -32.12
N ALA A 18 18.98 10.22 -31.40
CA ALA A 18 18.54 9.66 -30.15
C ALA A 18 17.96 10.82 -29.34
N VAL A 19 16.64 10.87 -29.23
CA VAL A 19 15.99 11.72 -28.24
C VAL A 19 16.29 11.03 -26.93
N SER A 20 17.43 11.36 -26.32
CA SER A 20 17.56 11.27 -24.87
C SER A 20 16.56 12.27 -24.33
N ALA A 21 15.32 11.82 -24.10
CA ALA A 21 14.42 12.53 -23.22
C ALA A 21 15.22 12.76 -21.92
N ALA A 22 15.25 13.99 -21.45
CA ALA A 22 16.03 14.37 -20.29
C ALA A 22 15.59 13.53 -19.09
N ASN A 23 16.34 12.48 -18.75
CA ASN A 23 16.32 11.90 -17.42
C ASN A 23 17.08 12.90 -16.55
N ASP A 24 16.39 13.56 -15.63
CA ASP A 24 17.04 14.07 -14.42
C ASP A 24 17.59 12.83 -13.69
N ASN A 25 18.83 12.49 -14.03
CA ASN A 25 19.48 11.24 -13.66
C ASN A 25 19.51 11.14 -12.14
N CYS A 26 19.02 10.02 -11.62
CA CYS A 26 19.33 9.55 -10.27
C CYS A 26 20.81 9.83 -9.93
N THR A 27 21.04 10.71 -8.97
CA THR A 27 22.36 10.95 -8.40
C THR A 27 22.53 10.09 -7.17
N SER A 28 23.71 9.50 -6.98
CA SER A 28 24.04 8.77 -5.75
C SER A 28 24.83 9.62 -4.76
N TRP A 29 25.27 10.82 -5.13
CA TRP A 29 26.04 11.70 -4.25
C TRP A 29 25.16 12.26 -3.13
N SER A 30 25.57 12.06 -1.88
CA SER A 30 24.97 12.67 -0.69
C SER A 30 25.92 13.69 -0.08
N GLU A 31 25.43 14.91 0.13
CA GLU A 31 26.12 15.95 0.87
C GLU A 31 26.17 15.64 2.37
N ARG A 32 25.17 14.97 2.95
CA ARG A 32 25.24 14.54 4.35
C ARG A 32 26.42 13.60 4.60
N TYR A 33 26.58 12.58 3.76
CA TYR A 33 27.60 11.54 3.94
C TYR A 33 28.92 11.84 3.22
N GLN A 34 28.96 12.86 2.37
CA GLN A 34 30.12 13.23 1.55
C GLN A 34 30.66 12.05 0.72
N THR A 35 29.75 11.23 0.17
CA THR A 35 30.07 10.03 -0.61
C THR A 35 28.93 9.68 -1.57
N ASN A 36 29.20 8.79 -2.52
CA ASN A 36 28.17 8.16 -3.34
C ASN A 36 27.53 6.99 -2.57
N LEU A 37 26.22 7.04 -2.40
CA LEU A 37 25.37 5.96 -1.89
C LEU A 37 25.01 5.05 -3.07
N GLU A 38 25.87 4.05 -3.33
CA GLU A 38 25.70 3.16 -4.48
C GLU A 38 24.31 2.50 -4.46
N GLY A 39 23.63 2.53 -5.60
CA GLY A 39 22.30 1.96 -5.76
C GLY A 39 21.15 2.77 -5.17
N VAL A 40 21.40 3.91 -4.54
CA VAL A 40 20.38 4.80 -3.98
C VAL A 40 20.31 6.07 -4.82
N CYS A 41 19.12 6.63 -4.97
CA CYS A 41 18.94 7.94 -5.58
C CYS A 41 18.69 8.98 -4.50
N VAL A 42 19.59 9.96 -4.43
CA VAL A 42 19.56 11.07 -3.49
C VAL A 42 18.75 12.20 -4.09
N CYS A 43 17.73 12.61 -3.37
CA CYS A 43 16.90 13.75 -3.69
C CYS A 43 17.24 14.92 -2.76
N SER A 44 17.45 16.09 -3.34
CA SER A 44 17.68 17.38 -2.69
C SER A 44 16.81 18.44 -3.39
N GLU A 45 16.78 19.68 -2.91
CA GLU A 45 16.09 20.77 -3.64
C GLU A 45 16.64 21.00 -5.06
N ALA A 46 17.91 20.62 -5.30
CA ALA A 46 18.57 20.83 -6.59
C ALA A 46 18.32 19.70 -7.60
N THR A 47 18.01 18.49 -7.13
CA THR A 47 17.92 17.31 -7.97
C THR A 47 17.08 16.23 -7.31
N CYS A 48 16.14 15.65 -8.04
CA CYS A 48 15.43 14.44 -7.68
C CYS A 48 14.91 13.81 -8.97
N ASP A 49 15.10 12.50 -9.12
CA ASP A 49 14.63 11.78 -10.30
C ASP A 49 13.09 11.70 -10.35
N THR A 50 12.55 11.57 -11.54
CA THR A 50 11.12 11.31 -11.81
C THR A 50 10.97 10.15 -12.77
N ILE A 51 9.77 9.58 -12.87
CA ILE A 51 9.47 8.43 -13.71
C ILE A 51 8.82 8.91 -15.01
N TYR A 52 9.49 8.66 -16.13
CA TYR A 52 9.00 9.07 -17.44
C TYR A 52 7.76 8.30 -17.88
N ASN A 53 6.72 9.00 -18.33
CA ASN A 53 5.45 8.42 -18.79
C ASN A 53 5.47 7.96 -20.26
N GLY A 54 6.61 7.40 -20.71
CA GLY A 54 6.81 7.00 -22.11
C GLY A 54 5.82 5.95 -22.63
N HIS A 55 5.27 5.10 -21.74
CA HIS A 55 4.29 4.08 -22.08
C HIS A 55 2.96 4.64 -22.62
N LEU A 56 2.65 5.91 -22.36
CA LEU A 56 1.44 6.57 -22.87
C LEU A 56 1.56 6.99 -24.34
N TYR A 57 2.76 6.93 -24.93
CA TYR A 57 3.07 7.45 -26.26
C TYR A 57 3.59 6.38 -27.22
N LEU A 58 3.35 5.10 -26.92
CA LEU A 58 3.77 3.97 -27.76
C LEU A 58 2.97 3.93 -29.06
N SER A 59 3.62 3.58 -30.16
CA SER A 59 2.92 3.23 -31.40
C SER A 59 2.46 1.78 -31.38
N GLY A 60 1.51 1.41 -32.26
CA GLY A 60 0.90 0.06 -32.27
C GLY A 60 1.85 -1.11 -32.58
N ASN A 61 3.10 -0.83 -32.98
CA ASN A 61 4.14 -1.83 -33.24
C ASN A 61 5.39 -1.66 -32.36
N GLU A 62 5.27 -0.93 -31.25
CA GLU A 62 6.35 -0.75 -30.28
C GLU A 62 5.90 -1.22 -28.89
N ALA A 63 6.84 -1.72 -28.11
CA ALA A 63 6.67 -1.94 -26.68
C ALA A 63 7.60 -1.00 -25.90
N GLY A 64 7.07 -0.40 -24.84
CA GLY A 64 7.84 0.33 -23.85
C GLY A 64 8.49 -0.62 -22.87
N VAL A 65 9.75 -0.37 -22.51
CA VAL A 65 10.53 -1.20 -21.59
C VAL A 65 11.07 -0.31 -20.48
N PHE A 66 10.71 -0.62 -19.24
CA PHE A 66 11.21 0.04 -18.04
C PHE A 66 12.11 -0.92 -17.29
N THR A 67 13.32 -0.49 -16.97
CA THR A 67 14.33 -1.36 -16.33
C THR A 67 14.82 -0.75 -15.02
N THR A 68 14.87 -1.56 -13.98
CA THR A 68 15.62 -1.29 -12.75
C THR A 68 16.65 -2.40 -12.56
N SER A 69 17.92 -2.07 -12.31
CA SER A 69 18.99 -3.06 -12.22
C SER A 69 19.96 -2.76 -11.09
N LYS A 70 20.66 -3.80 -10.61
CA LYS A 70 21.77 -3.63 -9.66
C LYS A 70 22.88 -2.75 -10.26
N ALA A 71 23.04 -2.78 -11.59
CA ALA A 71 24.03 -1.99 -12.32
C ALA A 71 23.75 -0.47 -12.31
N GLY A 72 22.52 -0.05 -12.01
CA GLY A 72 22.19 1.37 -11.81
C GLY A 72 20.96 1.87 -12.56
N ASP A 73 20.26 1.03 -13.33
CA ASP A 73 19.02 1.45 -14.00
C ASP A 73 17.92 1.71 -12.97
N ARG A 74 17.12 2.77 -13.15
CA ARG A 74 16.10 3.20 -12.20
C ARG A 74 14.84 3.56 -12.96
N LEU A 75 13.99 2.57 -13.20
CA LEU A 75 12.86 2.66 -14.14
C LEU A 75 13.25 3.31 -15.48
N THR A 76 14.46 3.00 -15.96
CA THR A 76 15.01 3.54 -17.21
C THR A 76 14.13 3.10 -18.37
N PHE A 77 13.62 4.07 -19.15
CA PHE A 77 12.73 3.81 -20.27
C PHE A 77 13.51 3.61 -21.59
N SER A 78 13.10 2.60 -22.34
CA SER A 78 13.48 2.39 -23.74
C SER A 78 12.29 1.81 -24.52
N THR A 79 12.44 1.64 -25.84
CA THR A 79 11.45 0.97 -26.67
C THR A 79 12.07 -0.20 -27.44
N VAL A 80 11.24 -1.19 -27.77
CA VAL A 80 11.59 -2.29 -28.68
C VAL A 80 10.50 -2.44 -29.74
N ASP A 81 10.92 -2.83 -30.95
CA ASP A 81 9.97 -3.11 -32.03
C ASP A 81 9.25 -4.45 -31.79
N MET A 82 7.97 -4.49 -32.16
CA MET A 82 7.15 -5.70 -32.17
C MET A 82 7.01 -6.21 -33.61
N GLU A 83 7.35 -7.47 -33.83
CA GLU A 83 7.12 -8.15 -35.10
C GLU A 83 5.65 -8.58 -35.23
N THR A 84 5.05 -8.45 -36.42
CA THR A 84 3.65 -8.82 -36.71
C THR A 84 3.49 -10.31 -37.00
N THR A 85 4.05 -11.13 -36.14
CA THR A 85 3.96 -12.59 -36.18
C THR A 85 3.73 -13.13 -34.78
N ALA A 86 2.81 -14.10 -34.64
CA ALA A 86 2.73 -14.89 -33.42
C ALA A 86 3.92 -15.85 -33.35
N ASN A 87 4.43 -16.08 -32.15
CA ASN A 87 5.45 -17.09 -31.87
C ASN A 87 5.01 -17.94 -30.68
N ASP A 88 4.26 -19.01 -30.96
CA ASP A 88 3.79 -19.95 -29.92
C ASP A 88 4.94 -20.75 -29.27
N ALA A 89 6.16 -20.65 -29.81
CA ALA A 89 7.38 -21.22 -29.24
C ALA A 89 8.20 -20.18 -28.44
N ALA A 90 7.67 -18.97 -28.23
CA ALA A 90 8.31 -17.95 -27.41
C ALA A 90 8.49 -18.42 -25.96
N ASP A 91 9.46 -17.85 -25.27
CA ASP A 91 9.75 -18.17 -23.87
C ASP A 91 8.57 -17.84 -22.96
N PHE A 92 7.89 -16.71 -23.24
CA PHE A 92 6.67 -16.30 -22.59
C PHE A 92 5.56 -16.00 -23.61
N VAL A 93 4.40 -16.61 -23.40
CA VAL A 93 3.22 -16.46 -24.25
C VAL A 93 2.08 -15.89 -23.40
N ILE A 94 1.55 -14.73 -23.80
CA ILE A 94 0.46 -14.03 -23.11
C ILE A 94 -0.85 -14.27 -23.87
N ASP A 95 -1.86 -14.71 -23.12
CA ASP A 95 -3.24 -14.86 -23.59
C ASP A 95 -4.19 -13.98 -22.76
N THR A 96 -4.66 -12.91 -23.40
CA THR A 96 -5.58 -11.93 -22.79
C THR A 96 -7.04 -12.43 -22.70
N THR A 97 -7.37 -13.57 -23.32
CA THR A 97 -8.74 -14.11 -23.29
C THR A 97 -9.03 -14.90 -22.01
N THR A 98 -7.99 -15.32 -21.30
CA THR A 98 -8.08 -15.98 -20.00
C THR A 98 -7.71 -15.00 -18.90
N THR A 99 -8.69 -14.61 -18.09
CA THR A 99 -8.55 -13.59 -17.05
C THR A 99 -8.71 -14.16 -15.64
N TYR A 100 -8.09 -13.51 -14.65
CA TYR A 100 -8.16 -13.89 -13.23
C TYR A 100 -8.64 -12.70 -12.38
N GLN A 101 -8.01 -12.44 -11.23
CA GLN A 101 -8.40 -11.37 -10.32
C GLN A 101 -8.07 -9.97 -10.88
N SER A 102 -8.84 -8.98 -10.42
CA SER A 102 -8.58 -7.56 -10.66
C SER A 102 -7.72 -6.95 -9.56
N ILE A 103 -6.89 -5.98 -9.92
CA ILE A 103 -6.06 -5.21 -9.00
C ILE A 103 -6.90 -4.17 -8.24
N ILE A 104 -6.83 -4.21 -6.92
CA ILE A 104 -7.31 -3.18 -6.00
C ILE A 104 -6.33 -1.99 -5.99
N GLY A 105 -5.03 -2.27 -5.87
CA GLY A 105 -3.99 -1.24 -5.89
C GLY A 105 -2.70 -1.59 -5.14
N PHE A 106 -1.85 -0.58 -4.99
CA PHE A 106 -0.54 -0.64 -4.32
C PHE A 106 -0.31 0.61 -3.49
N GLY A 107 0.41 0.46 -2.37
CA GLY A 107 0.51 1.56 -1.41
C GLY A 107 1.52 1.35 -0.29
N GLY A 108 1.36 2.16 0.75
CA GLY A 108 2.07 2.02 2.02
C GLY A 108 1.25 2.54 3.21
N ALA A 109 1.82 2.48 4.41
CA ALA A 109 1.16 2.90 5.65
C ALA A 109 1.51 4.33 6.07
N PHE A 110 0.48 5.09 6.43
CA PHE A 110 0.54 6.43 7.02
C PHE A 110 0.71 6.33 8.54
N THR A 111 1.83 5.74 8.96
CA THR A 111 2.21 5.64 10.38
C THR A 111 2.58 7.00 10.97
N ASP A 112 2.59 7.12 12.30
CA ASP A 112 3.09 8.32 12.97
C ASP A 112 4.54 8.58 12.55
N ALA A 113 5.38 7.54 12.50
CA ALA A 113 6.77 7.65 12.03
C ALA A 113 6.87 8.22 10.62
N SER A 114 6.08 7.73 9.67
CA SER A 114 6.08 8.23 8.29
C SER A 114 5.69 9.71 8.23
N ALA A 115 4.64 10.09 8.95
CA ALA A 115 4.19 11.48 9.00
C ALA A 115 5.23 12.39 9.69
N ILE A 116 5.82 11.96 10.81
CA ILE A 116 6.88 12.70 11.51
C ILE A 116 8.06 12.95 10.58
N ASN A 117 8.55 11.89 9.91
CA ASN A 117 9.72 11.97 9.05
C ASN A 117 9.50 12.88 7.84
N LEU A 118 8.32 12.84 7.20
CA LEU A 118 7.98 13.78 6.14
C LEU A 118 8.18 15.23 6.60
N TYR A 119 7.67 15.58 7.77
CA TYR A 119 7.74 16.96 8.27
C TYR A 119 9.08 17.36 8.91
N LEU A 120 10.07 16.47 8.95
CA LEU A 120 11.46 16.81 9.27
C LEU A 120 12.23 17.36 8.06
N LEU A 121 11.77 17.10 6.83
CA LEU A 121 12.35 17.65 5.62
C LEU A 121 12.03 19.13 5.43
N ASP A 122 12.89 19.82 4.70
CA ASP A 122 12.62 21.17 4.20
C ASP A 122 11.37 21.18 3.29
N SER A 123 10.58 22.26 3.35
CA SER A 123 9.22 22.29 2.74
C SER A 123 9.18 21.88 1.26
N GLY A 124 10.18 22.26 0.45
CA GLY A 124 10.25 21.85 -0.96
C GLY A 124 10.53 20.36 -1.15
N LEU A 125 11.34 19.76 -0.27
CA LEU A 125 11.62 18.33 -0.28
C LEU A 125 10.42 17.51 0.19
N GLN A 126 9.59 18.04 1.08
CA GLN A 126 8.34 17.40 1.45
C GLN A 126 7.44 17.20 0.23
N ASP A 127 7.32 18.23 -0.63
CA ASP A 127 6.52 18.14 -1.85
C ASP A 127 7.09 17.11 -2.83
N LEU A 128 8.41 17.13 -3.05
CA LEU A 128 9.08 16.16 -3.91
C LEU A 128 8.94 14.71 -3.41
N LEU A 129 8.96 14.49 -2.09
CA LEU A 129 8.74 13.16 -1.51
C LEU A 129 7.30 12.68 -1.73
N VAL A 130 6.31 13.55 -1.49
CA VAL A 130 4.90 13.21 -1.74
C VAL A 130 4.70 12.94 -3.23
N ASP A 131 5.27 13.76 -4.11
CA ASP A 131 5.19 13.58 -5.56
C ASP A 131 5.82 12.26 -6.00
N ALA A 132 6.98 11.90 -5.43
CA ALA A 132 7.64 10.63 -5.72
C ALA A 132 6.72 9.41 -5.50
N TYR A 133 5.85 9.41 -4.49
CA TYR A 133 4.91 8.32 -4.26
C TYR A 133 3.61 8.45 -5.07
N PHE A 134 3.02 9.64 -5.15
CA PHE A 134 1.61 9.79 -5.51
C PHE A 134 1.36 10.53 -6.82
N ALA A 135 2.30 11.36 -7.30
CA ALA A 135 2.10 12.13 -8.52
C ALA A 135 2.23 11.29 -9.80
N ASP A 136 1.82 11.86 -10.93
CA ASP A 136 1.82 11.19 -12.24
C ASP A 136 3.21 10.81 -12.74
N ASP A 137 4.24 11.54 -12.33
CA ASP A 137 5.66 11.29 -12.58
C ASP A 137 6.36 10.62 -11.38
N GLY A 138 5.59 10.17 -10.38
CA GLY A 138 6.01 9.30 -9.28
C GLY A 138 5.50 7.86 -9.44
N LEU A 139 5.38 7.11 -8.35
CA LEU A 139 4.89 5.71 -8.35
C LEU A 139 3.38 5.57 -8.59
N GLN A 140 2.61 6.65 -8.44
CA GLN A 140 1.14 6.66 -8.50
C GLN A 140 0.48 5.65 -7.54
N TYR A 141 0.98 5.58 -6.30
CA TYR A 141 0.33 4.83 -5.22
C TYR A 141 -1.14 5.23 -5.07
N ASN A 142 -2.00 4.23 -4.83
CA ASN A 142 -3.45 4.42 -4.72
C ASN A 142 -4.06 3.68 -3.52
N ILE A 143 -3.24 3.05 -2.68
CA ILE A 143 -3.66 2.47 -1.41
C ILE A 143 -2.95 3.20 -0.25
N GLY A 144 -3.67 3.42 0.85
CA GLY A 144 -3.10 3.93 2.10
C GLY A 144 -3.60 3.16 3.32
N ARG A 145 -2.69 2.50 4.04
CA ARG A 145 -3.01 1.88 5.34
C ARG A 145 -2.92 2.92 6.45
N ILE A 146 -3.96 3.04 7.28
CA ILE A 146 -4.02 4.02 8.37
C ILE A 146 -4.10 3.25 9.70
N PRO A 147 -3.09 3.38 10.57
CA PRO A 147 -3.19 2.85 11.92
C PRO A 147 -4.28 3.55 12.73
N ILE A 148 -5.14 2.76 13.36
CA ILE A 148 -6.17 3.21 14.29
C ILE A 148 -5.54 3.29 15.69
N GLY A 149 -5.09 4.48 16.07
CA GLY A 149 -4.32 4.72 17.28
C GLY A 149 -2.82 4.51 17.08
N SER A 150 -2.11 4.23 18.17
CA SER A 150 -0.65 4.05 18.15
C SER A 150 -0.21 2.65 17.75
N THR A 151 1.02 2.57 17.21
CA THR A 151 1.69 1.33 16.81
C THR A 151 3.09 1.25 17.43
N ASP A 152 3.89 0.25 17.06
CA ASP A 152 5.32 0.25 17.31
C ASP A 152 6.06 1.41 16.62
N PHE A 153 5.56 1.88 15.47
CA PHE A 153 6.02 3.06 14.73
C PHE A 153 5.32 4.36 15.16
N SER A 154 5.02 4.44 16.45
CA SER A 154 4.63 5.66 17.17
C SER A 154 5.72 6.08 18.15
N VAL A 155 5.74 7.35 18.55
CA VAL A 155 6.68 7.85 19.58
C VAL A 155 6.20 7.58 21.02
N THR A 156 4.90 7.32 21.18
CA THR A 156 4.23 7.05 22.46
C THR A 156 3.04 6.13 22.22
N ILE A 157 2.64 5.39 23.26
CA ILE A 157 1.41 4.59 23.24
C ILE A 157 0.21 5.50 23.56
N TYR A 158 -0.79 5.52 22.68
CA TYR A 158 -2.07 6.19 22.85
C TYR A 158 -3.21 5.44 22.14
N SER A 159 -4.44 5.74 22.53
CA SER A 159 -5.67 5.38 21.80
C SER A 159 -6.47 6.64 21.48
N TYR A 160 -7.57 6.52 20.74
CA TYR A 160 -8.48 7.64 20.50
C TYR A 160 -9.50 7.83 21.63
N ASN A 161 -9.51 6.99 22.66
CA ASN A 161 -10.40 7.17 23.81
C ASN A 161 -9.77 6.66 25.11
N ASP A 162 -8.98 7.50 25.78
CA ASP A 162 -8.28 7.13 27.01
C ASP A 162 -9.12 7.35 28.29
N VAL A 163 -10.39 7.76 28.20
CA VAL A 163 -11.27 7.92 29.37
C VAL A 163 -11.82 6.56 29.82
N GLU A 164 -11.36 6.10 30.98
CA GLU A 164 -11.76 4.81 31.55
C GLU A 164 -13.27 4.67 31.74
N GLY A 165 -13.83 3.56 31.24
CA GLY A 165 -15.25 3.22 31.37
C GLY A 165 -16.17 3.94 30.38
N ASP A 166 -15.63 4.70 29.43
CA ASP A 166 -16.40 5.37 28.38
C ASP A 166 -16.80 4.40 27.26
N LEU A 167 -17.69 3.46 27.60
CA LEU A 167 -18.24 2.47 26.67
C LEU A 167 -19.05 3.11 25.53
N ALA A 168 -19.55 4.33 25.72
CA ALA A 168 -20.33 5.07 24.74
C ALA A 168 -19.46 5.88 23.76
N MET A 169 -18.13 5.89 23.94
CA MET A 169 -17.19 6.65 23.12
C MET A 169 -17.54 8.15 23.04
N GLU A 170 -17.95 8.73 24.17
CA GLU A 170 -18.28 10.15 24.29
C GLU A 170 -17.04 11.06 24.18
N ASN A 171 -15.89 10.56 24.61
CA ASN A 171 -14.60 11.27 24.61
C ASN A 171 -13.67 10.83 23.48
N PHE A 172 -14.20 10.10 22.49
CA PHE A 172 -13.44 9.70 21.32
C PHE A 172 -12.91 10.92 20.55
N SER A 173 -11.61 10.95 20.26
CA SER A 173 -10.98 11.98 19.44
C SER A 173 -9.77 11.47 18.64
N ILE A 174 -9.69 11.92 17.39
CA ILE A 174 -8.55 11.73 16.49
C ILE A 174 -7.58 12.93 16.50
N ASP A 175 -7.67 13.83 17.48
CA ASP A 175 -6.87 15.06 17.50
C ASP A 175 -5.35 14.81 17.42
N MET A 176 -4.87 13.65 17.91
CA MET A 176 -3.48 13.22 17.78
C MET A 176 -3.00 13.12 16.31
N ASP A 177 -3.91 12.83 15.39
CA ASP A 177 -3.59 12.63 13.97
C ASP A 177 -3.63 13.92 13.15
N LYS A 178 -4.30 14.97 13.67
CA LYS A 178 -4.60 16.21 12.94
C LYS A 178 -3.37 17.05 12.61
N ASP A 179 -2.30 16.90 13.38
CA ASP A 179 -1.09 17.70 13.19
C ASP A 179 -0.23 17.20 12.03
N LYS A 180 -0.18 15.88 11.79
CA LYS A 180 0.76 15.28 10.81
C LYS A 180 0.14 14.23 9.90
N LYS A 181 -0.51 13.20 10.46
CA LYS A 181 -1.07 12.08 9.66
C LYS A 181 -2.12 12.54 8.68
N ILE A 182 -3.12 13.29 9.13
CA ILE A 182 -4.22 13.78 8.28
C ILE A 182 -3.70 14.76 7.21
N PRO A 183 -2.86 15.77 7.55
CA PRO A 183 -2.23 16.61 6.53
C PRO A 183 -1.41 15.84 5.49
N PHE A 184 -0.67 14.80 5.89
CA PHE A 184 0.08 13.96 4.95
C PHE A 184 -0.88 13.20 4.02
N ILE A 185 -1.94 12.61 4.55
CA ILE A 185 -2.97 11.91 3.74
C ILE A 185 -3.61 12.87 2.72
N HIS A 186 -3.97 14.10 3.12
CA HIS A 186 -4.52 15.08 2.19
C HIS A 186 -3.57 15.44 1.05
N ARG A 187 -2.27 15.61 1.35
CA ARG A 187 -1.27 15.86 0.31
C ARG A 187 -1.17 14.68 -0.65
N ALA A 188 -1.19 13.44 -0.15
CA ALA A 188 -1.21 12.26 -1.00
C ALA A 188 -2.47 12.21 -1.91
N MET A 189 -3.64 12.50 -1.36
CA MET A 189 -4.89 12.56 -2.12
C MET A 189 -4.88 13.67 -3.18
N GLU A 190 -4.30 14.83 -2.88
CA GLU A 190 -4.20 15.95 -3.81
C GLU A 190 -3.29 15.64 -5.01
N LYS A 191 -2.20 14.90 -4.77
CA LYS A 191 -1.25 14.52 -5.84
C LYS A 191 -1.70 13.33 -6.67
N SER A 192 -2.54 12.45 -6.11
CA SER A 192 -3.02 11.26 -6.81
C SER A 192 -4.08 11.59 -7.87
N SER A 193 -3.75 11.35 -9.15
CA SER A 193 -4.71 11.44 -10.26
C SER A 193 -5.66 10.24 -10.37
N ARG A 194 -5.31 9.12 -9.72
CA ARG A 194 -6.07 7.85 -9.76
C ARG A 194 -7.06 7.69 -8.61
N GLY A 195 -7.09 8.66 -7.70
CA GLY A 195 -7.78 8.53 -6.41
C GLY A 195 -7.09 7.53 -5.49
N MET A 196 -7.51 7.52 -4.22
CA MET A 196 -6.92 6.66 -3.19
C MET A 196 -7.98 5.84 -2.45
N LYS A 197 -7.64 4.59 -2.13
CA LYS A 197 -8.38 3.71 -1.24
C LYS A 197 -7.65 3.62 0.10
N PHE A 198 -8.26 4.14 1.15
CA PHE A 198 -7.70 4.03 2.50
C PHE A 198 -8.32 2.88 3.27
N TYR A 199 -7.54 2.21 4.10
CA TYR A 199 -8.08 1.24 5.03
C TYR A 199 -7.46 1.34 6.42
N GLY A 200 -8.30 1.13 7.43
CA GLY A 200 -7.90 1.17 8.84
C GLY A 200 -7.44 -0.19 9.35
N SER A 201 -6.40 -0.23 10.18
CA SER A 201 -6.04 -1.41 10.97
C SER A 201 -5.64 -0.99 12.39
N SER A 202 -6.11 -1.73 13.39
CA SER A 202 -5.90 -1.44 14.82
C SER A 202 -4.89 -2.39 15.42
N TRP A 203 -3.95 -1.87 16.22
CA TRP A 203 -3.01 -2.69 16.97
C TRP A 203 -3.55 -3.08 18.32
N ALA A 204 -4.20 -2.16 19.02
CA ALA A 204 -4.83 -2.42 20.30
C ALA A 204 -5.99 -1.44 20.55
N PRO A 205 -7.03 -1.88 21.28
CA PRO A 205 -8.06 -0.98 21.78
C PRO A 205 -7.50 -0.08 22.90
N PRO A 206 -8.27 0.92 23.38
CA PRO A 206 -7.97 1.58 24.64
C PRO A 206 -7.65 0.60 25.77
N ALA A 207 -6.58 0.86 26.53
CA ALA A 207 -6.07 -0.07 27.53
C ALA A 207 -7.14 -0.49 28.55
N TRP A 208 -7.99 0.44 28.97
CA TRP A 208 -9.05 0.18 29.95
C TRP A 208 -10.12 -0.82 29.47
N MET A 209 -10.18 -1.13 28.17
CA MET A 209 -11.07 -2.15 27.61
C MET A 209 -10.49 -3.57 27.71
N THR A 210 -9.24 -3.72 28.15
CA THR A 210 -8.51 -5.01 28.18
C THR A 210 -8.43 -5.61 29.59
N THR A 211 -8.24 -6.93 29.68
CA THR A 211 -8.29 -7.67 30.96
C THR A 211 -7.20 -7.28 31.98
N GLU A 212 -6.12 -6.67 31.52
CA GLU A 212 -4.96 -6.29 32.36
C GLU A 212 -4.61 -4.79 32.26
N ASN A 213 -5.52 -3.97 31.71
CA ASN A 213 -5.29 -2.56 31.44
C ASN A 213 -3.97 -2.29 30.69
N THR A 214 -3.70 -3.11 29.67
CA THR A 214 -2.49 -3.08 28.85
C THR A 214 -2.86 -3.11 27.38
N THR A 215 -1.99 -2.55 26.53
CA THR A 215 -2.09 -2.69 25.07
C THR A 215 -1.19 -3.79 24.53
N ILE A 216 -0.28 -4.36 25.33
CA ILE A 216 0.69 -5.36 24.89
C ILE A 216 0.16 -6.77 25.13
N ASN A 217 0.10 -7.61 24.09
CA ASN A 217 -0.42 -8.99 24.14
C ASN A 217 -1.77 -9.07 24.86
N CYS A 218 -2.61 -8.05 24.67
CA CYS A 218 -3.80 -7.84 25.46
C CYS A 218 -4.97 -8.68 24.93
N ALA A 219 -6.02 -8.80 25.74
CA ALA A 219 -7.31 -9.38 25.36
C ALA A 219 -8.43 -8.44 25.85
N VAL A 220 -9.46 -8.25 25.02
CA VAL A 220 -10.65 -7.46 25.42
C VAL A 220 -11.38 -8.17 26.55
N GLN A 221 -11.91 -7.40 27.49
CA GLN A 221 -12.72 -7.92 28.59
C GLN A 221 -14.00 -8.62 28.08
N GLY A 222 -14.40 -9.70 28.75
CA GLY A 222 -15.63 -10.42 28.42
C GLY A 222 -15.52 -11.27 27.15
N TYR A 223 -16.53 -11.19 26.29
CA TYR A 223 -16.68 -12.04 25.10
C TYR A 223 -17.41 -11.27 23.98
N PRO A 224 -17.19 -11.62 22.69
CA PRO A 224 -17.94 -11.01 21.59
C PRO A 224 -19.46 -11.10 21.78
N GLY A 225 -20.16 -9.98 21.63
CA GLY A 225 -21.54 -9.74 22.03
C GLY A 225 -21.72 -9.16 23.44
N GLY A 226 -20.63 -8.92 24.18
CA GLY A 226 -20.62 -8.22 25.46
C GLY A 226 -20.25 -6.74 25.34
N GLU A 227 -20.45 -5.98 26.41
CA GLU A 227 -20.35 -4.50 26.40
C GLU A 227 -19.01 -3.94 25.89
N TYR A 228 -17.88 -4.58 26.22
CA TYR A 228 -16.56 -4.14 25.77
C TYR A 228 -16.28 -4.44 24.29
N TRP A 229 -16.86 -5.53 23.77
CA TRP A 229 -16.73 -5.88 22.34
C TRP A 229 -17.67 -5.04 21.47
N GLU A 230 -18.87 -4.74 21.97
CA GLU A 230 -19.78 -3.76 21.35
C GLU A 230 -19.13 -2.36 21.34
N ALA A 231 -18.51 -1.95 22.44
CA ALA A 231 -17.76 -0.70 22.52
C ALA A 231 -16.55 -0.69 21.57
N LEU A 232 -15.88 -1.82 21.34
CA LEU A 232 -14.77 -1.91 20.37
C LEU A 232 -15.27 -1.71 18.94
N ALA A 233 -16.39 -2.32 18.58
CA ALA A 233 -17.02 -2.08 17.28
C ALA A 233 -17.45 -0.61 17.11
N LEU A 234 -17.96 0.03 18.17
CA LEU A 234 -18.27 1.45 18.20
C LEU A 234 -17.00 2.33 18.04
N TYR A 235 -15.90 1.97 18.70
CA TYR A 235 -14.61 2.67 18.59
C TYR A 235 -14.11 2.67 17.14
N TYR A 236 -14.17 1.52 16.46
CA TYR A 236 -13.82 1.44 15.04
C TYR A 236 -14.79 2.24 14.14
N SER A 237 -16.11 2.21 14.41
CA SER A 237 -17.07 3.01 13.63
C SER A 237 -16.81 4.52 13.78
N LYS A 238 -16.46 4.97 15.00
CA LYS A 238 -16.11 6.36 15.30
C LYS A 238 -14.85 6.79 14.56
N PHE A 239 -13.84 5.92 14.42
CA PHE A 239 -12.67 6.19 13.58
C PHE A 239 -13.06 6.45 12.13
N VAL A 240 -13.87 5.57 11.53
CA VAL A 240 -14.33 5.73 10.13
C VAL A 240 -15.06 7.06 9.97
N THR A 241 -16.06 7.33 10.81
CA THR A 241 -16.80 8.60 10.78
C THR A 241 -15.89 9.81 10.97
N ALA A 242 -14.91 9.74 11.88
CA ALA A 242 -14.05 10.87 12.18
C ALA A 242 -13.10 11.20 11.01
N TYR A 243 -12.51 10.19 10.37
CA TYR A 243 -11.67 10.41 9.18
C TYR A 243 -12.47 10.89 7.97
N GLU A 244 -13.69 10.35 7.77
CA GLU A 244 -14.58 10.84 6.70
C GLU A 244 -15.02 12.29 6.91
N ASN A 245 -15.20 12.73 8.17
CA ASN A 245 -15.49 14.12 8.49
C ASN A 245 -14.31 15.07 8.21
N GLU A 246 -13.08 14.55 8.24
CA GLU A 246 -11.89 15.27 7.76
C GLU A 246 -11.75 15.19 6.23
N GLY A 247 -12.66 14.50 5.52
CA GLY A 247 -12.66 14.37 4.07
C GLY A 247 -11.82 13.22 3.54
N ILE A 248 -11.43 12.27 4.39
CA ILE A 248 -10.66 11.08 4.02
C ILE A 248 -11.62 9.87 3.93
N PRO A 249 -11.97 9.39 2.73
CA PRO A 249 -12.87 8.25 2.59
C PRO A 249 -12.19 6.96 3.02
N ILE A 250 -12.83 6.19 3.90
CA ILE A 250 -12.32 4.88 4.33
C ILE A 250 -13.00 3.79 3.52
N TRP A 251 -12.22 3.13 2.67
CA TRP A 251 -12.69 2.06 1.78
C TRP A 251 -12.88 0.73 2.52
N ALA A 252 -11.95 0.40 3.42
CA ALA A 252 -11.98 -0.86 4.14
C ALA A 252 -11.44 -0.72 5.57
N MET A 253 -11.60 -1.78 6.36
CA MET A 253 -10.84 -1.96 7.59
C MET A 253 -10.50 -3.43 7.79
N THR A 254 -9.38 -3.69 8.45
CA THR A 254 -9.07 -5.03 8.94
C THR A 254 -9.69 -5.24 10.32
N THR A 255 -9.95 -6.49 10.70
CA THR A 255 -10.52 -6.81 12.01
C THR A 255 -9.57 -6.49 13.16
N GLN A 256 -8.27 -6.73 12.94
CA GLN A 256 -7.18 -6.51 13.90
C GLN A 256 -5.84 -6.75 13.22
N ASN A 257 -4.84 -5.91 13.48
CA ASN A 257 -3.45 -6.18 13.09
C ASN A 257 -2.89 -7.37 13.89
N GLU A 258 -2.40 -8.39 13.19
CA GLU A 258 -1.68 -9.55 13.75
C GLU A 258 -2.34 -10.14 15.02
N PRO A 259 -3.58 -10.64 14.93
CA PRO A 259 -4.30 -11.17 16.09
C PRO A 259 -3.62 -12.39 16.72
N THR A 260 -2.73 -13.09 16.00
CA THR A 260 -1.96 -14.19 16.58
C THR A 260 -0.88 -13.72 17.53
N LYS A 261 -0.40 -14.64 18.38
CA LYS A 261 0.68 -14.31 19.32
C LYS A 261 1.98 -14.10 18.54
N GLN A 262 2.60 -12.93 18.72
CA GLN A 262 3.91 -12.61 18.14
C GLN A 262 5.01 -13.56 18.63
N PHE A 263 5.87 -13.97 17.71
CA PHE A 263 7.17 -14.54 18.00
C PHE A 263 8.22 -13.44 17.83
N ALA A 264 8.36 -12.59 18.85
CA ALA A 264 9.23 -11.43 18.79
C ALA A 264 10.07 -11.31 20.07
N PHE A 265 11.27 -10.72 19.93
CA PHE A 265 12.15 -10.38 21.06
C PHE A 265 11.77 -9.06 21.72
N LYS A 266 10.93 -8.27 21.04
CA LYS A 266 10.35 -7.01 21.51
C LYS A 266 8.83 -7.12 21.42
N TYR A 267 8.11 -6.37 22.25
CA TYR A 267 6.65 -6.42 22.29
C TYR A 267 6.09 -5.02 22.16
N TRP A 268 5.00 -4.90 21.42
CA TRP A 268 4.28 -3.65 21.18
C TRP A 268 2.77 -3.85 21.31
N GLN A 269 2.02 -2.78 21.04
CA GLN A 269 0.56 -2.79 21.02
C GLN A 269 0.06 -3.97 20.18
N SER A 270 -0.77 -4.81 20.77
CA SER A 270 -1.30 -6.00 20.13
C SER A 270 -2.50 -6.54 20.90
N LEU A 271 -3.63 -6.67 20.21
CA LEU A 271 -4.80 -7.36 20.69
C LEU A 271 -4.82 -8.78 20.14
N ARG A 272 -4.86 -9.76 21.04
CA ARG A 272 -4.78 -11.18 20.71
C ARG A 272 -6.15 -11.82 20.70
N PHE A 273 -6.46 -12.50 19.60
CA PHE A 273 -7.60 -13.38 19.52
C PHE A 273 -7.40 -14.47 18.45
N ASN A 274 -8.24 -15.50 18.50
CA ASN A 274 -8.19 -16.61 17.56
C ASN A 274 -9.33 -16.55 16.53
N VAL A 275 -9.30 -17.46 15.57
CA VAL A 275 -10.29 -17.60 14.48
C VAL A 275 -11.74 -17.61 14.95
N THR A 276 -12.05 -18.23 16.10
CA THR A 276 -13.42 -18.32 16.62
C THR A 276 -13.87 -17.01 17.29
N THR A 277 -12.96 -16.32 17.94
CA THR A 277 -13.22 -15.01 18.52
C THR A 277 -13.43 -13.98 17.41
N GLU A 278 -12.62 -13.98 16.35
CA GLU A 278 -12.82 -13.08 15.22
C GLU A 278 -14.16 -13.32 14.52
N ARG A 279 -14.51 -14.58 14.25
CA ARG A 279 -15.83 -14.95 13.73
C ARG A 279 -16.95 -14.40 14.60
N ASP A 280 -16.88 -14.62 15.92
CA ASP A 280 -17.92 -14.16 16.83
C ASP A 280 -17.97 -12.63 16.94
N PHE A 281 -16.82 -11.95 16.87
CA PHE A 281 -16.73 -10.48 16.84
C PHE A 281 -17.35 -9.88 15.58
N ILE A 282 -16.99 -10.41 14.40
CA ILE A 282 -17.62 -10.01 13.14
C ILE A 282 -19.13 -10.24 13.20
N LYS A 283 -19.55 -11.43 13.62
CA LYS A 283 -20.96 -11.84 13.66
C LYS A 283 -21.81 -10.99 14.60
N ARG A 284 -21.32 -10.70 15.80
CA ARG A 284 -22.14 -10.15 16.89
C ARG A 284 -21.99 -8.64 17.07
N ASP A 285 -20.82 -8.10 16.78
CA ASP A 285 -20.49 -6.71 17.09
C ASP A 285 -20.07 -5.93 15.84
N LEU A 286 -18.92 -6.27 15.24
CA LEU A 286 -18.29 -5.48 14.18
C LEU A 286 -19.13 -5.43 12.90
N GLY A 287 -19.56 -6.57 12.38
CA GLY A 287 -20.31 -6.67 11.14
C GLY A 287 -21.64 -5.92 11.19
N PRO A 288 -22.53 -6.21 12.17
CA PRO A 288 -23.77 -5.46 12.34
C PRO A 288 -23.55 -3.95 12.53
N ARG A 289 -22.51 -3.57 13.28
CA ARG A 289 -22.20 -2.17 13.54
C ARG A 289 -21.78 -1.43 12.27
N MET A 290 -20.82 -1.99 11.53
CA MET A 290 -20.35 -1.39 10.28
C MET A 290 -21.44 -1.39 9.23
N LYS A 291 -22.28 -2.42 9.15
CA LYS A 291 -23.39 -2.44 8.19
C LYS A 291 -24.42 -1.34 8.46
N ALA A 292 -24.64 -0.99 9.73
CA ALA A 292 -25.59 0.04 10.12
C ALA A 292 -25.05 1.45 9.88
N ASP A 293 -23.78 1.69 10.24
CA ASP A 293 -23.18 3.03 10.22
C ASP A 293 -22.50 3.35 8.88
N HIS A 294 -21.86 2.35 8.26
CA HIS A 294 -20.93 2.46 7.12
C HIS A 294 -21.20 1.35 6.09
N PRO A 295 -22.38 1.33 5.43
CA PRO A 295 -22.89 0.15 4.72
C PRO A 295 -22.07 -0.34 3.53
N ASP A 296 -21.16 0.50 3.02
CA ASP A 296 -20.28 0.24 1.87
C ASP A 296 -18.84 -0.16 2.28
N LEU A 297 -18.47 0.04 3.55
CA LEU A 297 -17.17 -0.30 4.11
C LEU A 297 -16.90 -1.80 3.96
N LYS A 298 -15.69 -2.15 3.50
CA LYS A 298 -15.25 -3.54 3.39
C LYS A 298 -14.59 -3.99 4.69
N ILE A 299 -14.94 -5.20 5.16
CA ILE A 299 -14.23 -5.85 6.27
C ILE A 299 -13.25 -6.86 5.70
N ILE A 300 -11.98 -6.71 6.09
CA ILE A 300 -10.87 -7.59 5.77
C ILE A 300 -10.58 -8.44 7.01
N MET A 301 -10.76 -9.76 6.92
CA MET A 301 -10.43 -10.69 8.01
C MET A 301 -8.92 -10.95 8.11
N MET A 302 -8.49 -11.54 9.22
CA MET A 302 -7.11 -12.00 9.49
C MET A 302 -6.10 -10.86 9.72
N ASP A 303 -5.51 -10.30 8.65
CA ASP A 303 -4.43 -9.28 8.71
C ASP A 303 -3.20 -9.78 9.49
N ASP A 304 -2.73 -10.98 9.12
CA ASP A 304 -1.62 -11.69 9.75
C ASP A 304 -0.84 -12.52 8.72
N GLN A 305 0.14 -13.31 9.14
CA GLN A 305 1.08 -14.03 8.27
C GLN A 305 0.41 -15.02 7.30
N LYS A 306 0.84 -15.00 6.03
CA LYS A 306 0.33 -15.85 4.93
C LYS A 306 0.18 -17.34 5.28
N ASP A 307 1.08 -17.92 6.08
CA ASP A 307 1.06 -19.34 6.50
C ASP A 307 -0.18 -19.73 7.32
N LEU A 308 -0.90 -18.74 7.86
CA LEU A 308 -2.11 -18.96 8.67
C LEU A 308 -3.39 -18.93 7.84
N LEU A 309 -3.34 -18.51 6.57
CA LEU A 309 -4.53 -18.16 5.79
C LEU A 309 -5.54 -19.30 5.69
N LEU A 310 -5.07 -20.52 5.41
CA LEU A 310 -5.95 -21.69 5.26
C LEU A 310 -6.56 -22.16 6.58
N ASP A 311 -5.90 -21.88 7.70
CA ASP A 311 -6.39 -22.20 9.05
C ASP A 311 -7.33 -21.13 9.61
N TRP A 312 -7.38 -19.95 8.97
CA TRP A 312 -8.09 -18.77 9.46
C TRP A 312 -9.54 -18.63 8.93
N ASP A 313 -10.12 -19.68 8.38
CA ASP A 313 -11.38 -19.61 7.62
C ASP A 313 -12.69 -19.66 8.45
N ALA A 314 -12.59 -19.65 9.78
CA ALA A 314 -13.76 -19.78 10.66
C ALA A 314 -14.81 -18.68 10.47
N THR A 315 -14.39 -17.48 10.07
CA THR A 315 -15.25 -16.34 9.74
C THR A 315 -16.11 -16.58 8.50
N LEU A 316 -15.59 -17.37 7.54
CA LEU A 316 -16.23 -17.71 6.26
C LEU A 316 -17.12 -18.96 6.36
N LEU A 317 -16.82 -19.86 7.29
CA LEU A 317 -17.62 -21.06 7.55
C LEU A 317 -18.96 -20.78 8.26
N ASP A 318 -19.10 -19.63 8.94
CA ASP A 318 -20.34 -19.22 9.61
C ASP A 318 -21.03 -18.12 8.79
N ALA A 319 -22.20 -18.44 8.23
CA ALA A 319 -22.94 -17.54 7.34
C ALA A 319 -23.29 -16.19 7.98
N ASP A 320 -23.50 -16.14 9.30
CA ASP A 320 -23.84 -14.88 9.97
C ASP A 320 -22.62 -13.95 10.10
N SER A 321 -21.40 -14.50 10.07
CA SER A 321 -20.14 -13.75 9.98
C SER A 321 -19.78 -13.47 8.51
N ALA A 322 -19.82 -14.50 7.67
CA ALA A 322 -19.34 -14.47 6.29
C ALA A 322 -20.03 -13.37 5.44
N GLN A 323 -21.30 -13.08 5.71
CA GLN A 323 -22.04 -12.01 5.00
C GLN A 323 -21.44 -10.61 5.14
N TYR A 324 -20.54 -10.39 6.11
CA TYR A 324 -19.88 -9.11 6.34
C TYR A 324 -18.44 -9.07 5.81
N VAL A 325 -17.82 -10.23 5.57
CA VAL A 325 -16.43 -10.33 5.14
C VAL A 325 -16.32 -10.10 3.64
N SER A 326 -15.39 -9.25 3.22
CA SER A 326 -15.16 -8.92 1.81
C SER A 326 -13.81 -9.42 1.30
N GLY A 327 -12.81 -9.51 2.18
CA GLY A 327 -11.45 -9.93 1.81
C GLY A 327 -10.68 -10.51 2.98
N ALA A 328 -9.51 -11.08 2.70
CA ALA A 328 -8.53 -11.56 3.67
C ALA A 328 -7.22 -10.78 3.53
N GLY A 329 -6.70 -10.28 4.66
CA GLY A 329 -5.44 -9.55 4.75
C GLY A 329 -4.31 -10.50 5.11
N VAL A 330 -3.18 -10.40 4.40
CA VAL A 330 -2.01 -11.26 4.64
C VAL A 330 -0.70 -10.47 4.74
N HIS A 331 0.20 -10.94 5.61
CA HIS A 331 1.55 -10.41 5.87
C HIS A 331 2.62 -11.44 5.46
N TRP A 332 3.89 -11.01 5.31
CA TRP A 332 4.95 -11.85 4.73
C TRP A 332 6.08 -12.31 5.66
N TYR A 333 6.15 -11.84 6.92
CA TYR A 333 7.36 -11.89 7.76
C TYR A 333 7.84 -13.27 8.19
N LYS A 334 6.93 -14.25 8.30
CA LYS A 334 7.30 -15.64 8.63
C LYS A 334 7.85 -16.42 7.44
N ASN A 335 7.69 -15.89 6.24
CA ASN A 335 8.19 -16.52 5.04
C ASN A 335 9.67 -16.12 4.90
N LEU A 336 10.60 -17.01 5.26
CA LEU A 336 12.00 -16.88 4.85
C LEU A 336 12.15 -17.28 3.37
N ASP A 337 11.25 -16.75 2.53
CA ASP A 337 11.06 -17.08 1.13
C ASP A 337 12.36 -16.90 0.34
N PHE A 338 13.20 -15.93 0.71
CA PHE A 338 14.50 -15.65 0.11
C PHE A 338 15.62 -16.65 0.47
N LEU A 339 15.45 -17.50 1.49
CA LEU A 339 16.44 -18.54 1.82
C LEU A 339 16.28 -19.80 0.97
N VAL A 340 15.06 -20.06 0.48
CA VAL A 340 14.75 -21.26 -0.30
C VAL A 340 13.69 -20.89 -1.35
N ASP A 341 13.99 -21.06 -2.63
CA ASP A 341 13.11 -20.68 -3.76
C ASP A 341 11.69 -21.33 -3.72
N THR A 342 11.47 -22.33 -2.85
CA THR A 342 10.17 -23.01 -2.62
C THR A 342 9.33 -22.41 -1.49
N ALA A 343 9.83 -21.41 -0.77
CA ALA A 343 9.12 -20.74 0.31
C ALA A 343 8.44 -19.45 -0.20
N GLY A 344 7.38 -19.00 0.50
CA GLY A 344 6.53 -17.86 0.11
C GLY A 344 5.03 -18.08 0.36
N ASN A 345 4.63 -19.35 0.56
CA ASN A 345 3.24 -19.77 0.82
C ASN A 345 2.23 -19.31 -0.24
N PHE A 346 2.70 -19.08 -1.48
CA PHE A 346 1.83 -18.66 -2.59
C PHE A 346 0.76 -19.71 -2.94
N ALA A 347 1.07 -21.00 -2.77
CA ALA A 347 0.12 -22.09 -2.98
C ALA A 347 -1.08 -22.04 -1.99
N ASP A 348 -0.88 -21.46 -0.81
CA ASP A 348 -1.95 -21.28 0.17
C ASP A 348 -2.92 -20.18 -0.30
N LEU A 349 -2.43 -19.15 -0.99
CA LEU A 349 -3.28 -18.11 -1.61
C LEU A 349 -4.17 -18.70 -2.71
N GLU A 350 -3.60 -19.55 -3.57
CA GLU A 350 -4.33 -20.26 -4.62
C GLU A 350 -5.38 -21.20 -4.01
N THR A 351 -5.00 -22.03 -3.04
CA THR A 351 -5.91 -22.94 -2.34
C THR A 351 -7.05 -22.17 -1.65
N PHE A 352 -6.74 -21.02 -1.05
CA PHE A 352 -7.75 -20.16 -0.42
C PHE A 352 -8.74 -19.60 -1.45
N HIS A 353 -8.23 -19.06 -2.57
CA HIS A 353 -9.07 -18.53 -3.63
C HIS A 353 -9.97 -19.60 -4.25
N GLU A 354 -9.44 -20.81 -4.50
CA GLU A 354 -10.26 -21.94 -5.00
C GLU A 354 -11.41 -22.29 -4.06
N LYS A 355 -11.20 -22.17 -2.75
CA LYS A 355 -12.20 -22.45 -1.72
C LYS A 355 -13.19 -21.29 -1.53
N TYR A 356 -12.72 -20.05 -1.64
CA TYR A 356 -13.46 -18.82 -1.37
C TYR A 356 -13.27 -17.77 -2.49
N PRO A 357 -13.78 -18.05 -3.71
CA PRO A 357 -13.46 -17.24 -4.89
C PRO A 357 -13.99 -15.80 -4.85
N ASP A 358 -15.02 -15.54 -4.02
CA ASP A 358 -15.63 -14.22 -3.86
C ASP A 358 -14.91 -13.34 -2.82
N ILE A 359 -13.91 -13.88 -2.12
CA ILE A 359 -13.13 -13.18 -1.10
C ILE A 359 -11.80 -12.73 -1.72
N PHE A 360 -11.58 -11.42 -1.81
CA PHE A 360 -10.31 -10.91 -2.32
C PHE A 360 -9.18 -11.15 -1.32
N ILE A 361 -7.96 -11.35 -1.82
CA ILE A 361 -6.75 -11.42 -1.00
C ILE A 361 -5.99 -10.11 -1.17
N LEU A 362 -5.57 -9.48 -0.08
CA LEU A 362 -4.75 -8.27 -0.10
C LEU A 362 -3.52 -8.49 0.78
N ALA A 363 -2.32 -8.29 0.23
CA ALA A 363 -1.13 -8.16 1.06
C ALA A 363 -1.18 -6.80 1.77
N THR A 364 -1.53 -6.81 3.05
CA THR A 364 -1.84 -5.61 3.83
C THR A 364 -0.62 -5.04 4.54
N GLU A 365 0.46 -5.80 4.65
CA GLU A 365 1.68 -5.32 5.27
C GLU A 365 2.90 -6.15 4.85
N ALA A 366 3.98 -5.45 4.50
CA ALA A 366 5.28 -6.03 4.28
C ALA A 366 6.39 -4.99 4.54
N CYS A 367 7.49 -5.44 5.12
CA CYS A 367 8.70 -4.65 5.31
C CYS A 367 9.96 -5.50 5.34
N GLU A 368 11.09 -4.87 5.03
CA GLU A 368 12.42 -5.44 5.16
C GLU A 368 13.17 -4.84 6.34
N GLY A 369 14.24 -5.50 6.79
CA GLY A 369 15.02 -5.04 7.94
C GLY A 369 14.45 -5.42 9.31
N TYR A 370 13.50 -6.34 9.34
CA TYR A 370 12.92 -6.89 10.58
C TYR A 370 13.73 -8.08 11.16
N LEU A 371 14.66 -8.63 10.37
CA LEU A 371 15.47 -9.79 10.77
C LEU A 371 16.63 -9.37 11.67
N LEU A 372 17.13 -10.30 12.48
CA LEU A 372 18.32 -10.04 13.31
C LEU A 372 19.56 -9.78 12.45
N ASP A 373 20.45 -8.94 12.95
CA ASP A 373 21.74 -8.68 12.32
C ASP A 373 22.53 -9.96 12.07
N GLY A 374 23.06 -10.09 10.85
CA GLY A 374 23.74 -11.29 10.37
C GLY A 374 22.82 -12.38 9.80
N ILE A 375 21.50 -12.19 9.83
CA ILE A 375 20.53 -13.03 9.13
C ILE A 375 20.07 -12.30 7.87
N VAL A 376 20.43 -12.83 6.70
CA VAL A 376 19.98 -12.37 5.37
C VAL A 376 20.37 -10.90 5.14
N THR A 377 19.42 -9.97 5.16
CA THR A 377 19.61 -8.53 4.94
C THR A 377 19.81 -7.76 6.26
N GLY A 378 19.71 -8.43 7.42
CA GLY A 378 19.94 -7.84 8.74
C GLY A 378 18.84 -6.91 9.24
N ALA A 379 19.09 -6.24 10.37
CA ALA A 379 18.14 -5.34 11.01
C ALA A 379 18.30 -3.91 10.49
N GLY A 380 17.21 -3.14 10.46
CA GLY A 380 17.23 -1.71 10.14
C GLY A 380 17.64 -1.38 8.70
N PRO A 381 17.88 -0.09 8.41
CA PRO A 381 18.16 0.39 7.05
C PRO A 381 19.48 -0.08 6.44
N THR A 382 19.50 -0.23 5.12
CA THR A 382 20.71 -0.66 4.37
C THR A 382 21.27 0.41 3.44
N LEU A 383 21.02 1.69 3.74
CA LEU A 383 21.36 2.85 2.92
C LEU A 383 22.80 2.85 2.37
N GLN A 384 23.79 2.43 3.18
CA GLN A 384 25.21 2.38 2.80
C GLN A 384 25.69 0.98 2.40
N ASN A 385 24.79 0.01 2.24
CA ASN A 385 25.10 -1.37 1.82
C ASN A 385 24.35 -1.70 0.51
N PRO A 386 24.94 -1.40 -0.67
CA PRO A 386 24.29 -1.58 -1.97
C PRO A 386 23.89 -3.02 -2.27
N THR A 387 24.60 -4.00 -1.68
CA THR A 387 24.26 -5.42 -1.89
C THR A 387 22.98 -5.79 -1.16
N PHE A 388 22.82 -5.38 0.10
CA PHE A 388 21.59 -5.65 0.85
C PHE A 388 20.43 -4.81 0.36
N ALA A 389 20.66 -3.53 0.03
CA ALA A 389 19.64 -2.67 -0.56
C ALA A 389 19.06 -3.26 -1.85
N TRP A 390 19.91 -3.81 -2.73
CA TRP A 390 19.46 -4.52 -3.92
C TRP A 390 18.73 -5.84 -3.61
N GLN A 391 19.26 -6.64 -2.67
CA GLN A 391 18.60 -7.89 -2.26
C GLN A 391 17.18 -7.62 -1.76
N ARG A 392 16.96 -6.59 -0.95
CA ARG A 392 15.63 -6.18 -0.48
C ARG A 392 14.67 -5.85 -1.62
N ALA A 393 15.13 -5.14 -2.65
CA ALA A 393 14.33 -4.90 -3.86
C ALA A 393 13.95 -6.19 -4.61
N GLN A 394 14.86 -7.16 -4.68
CA GLN A 394 14.56 -8.46 -5.29
C GLN A 394 13.54 -9.27 -4.47
N ILE A 395 13.59 -9.16 -3.15
CA ILE A 395 12.63 -9.81 -2.25
C ILE A 395 11.23 -9.18 -2.45
N TYR A 396 11.13 -7.85 -2.44
CA TYR A 396 9.89 -7.13 -2.79
C TYR A 396 9.34 -7.59 -4.14
N ALA A 397 10.15 -7.54 -5.20
CA ALA A 397 9.69 -7.90 -6.54
C ALA A 397 9.23 -9.37 -6.65
N ARG A 398 9.95 -10.30 -6.00
CA ARG A 398 9.58 -11.71 -5.99
C ARG A 398 8.27 -11.94 -5.26
N ASP A 399 8.11 -11.36 -4.08
CA ASP A 399 6.90 -11.54 -3.28
C ASP A 399 5.69 -10.94 -3.97
N ILE A 400 5.80 -9.71 -4.49
CA ILE A 400 4.71 -9.06 -5.22
C ILE A 400 4.32 -9.89 -6.46
N ILE A 401 5.28 -10.37 -7.25
CA ILE A 401 4.99 -11.24 -8.40
C ILE A 401 4.32 -12.53 -7.95
N GLY A 402 4.83 -13.16 -6.89
CA GLY A 402 4.29 -14.41 -6.34
C GLY A 402 2.86 -14.25 -5.86
N ASP A 403 2.58 -13.22 -5.05
CA ASP A 403 1.25 -12.91 -4.54
C ASP A 403 0.28 -12.62 -5.69
N LEU A 404 0.68 -11.78 -6.65
CA LEU A 404 -0.13 -11.43 -7.82
C LEU A 404 -0.38 -12.66 -8.73
N ALA A 405 0.60 -13.53 -8.92
CA ALA A 405 0.42 -14.76 -9.68
C ALA A 405 -0.57 -15.74 -9.03
N HIS A 406 -0.80 -15.61 -7.71
CA HIS A 406 -1.65 -16.48 -6.90
C HIS A 406 -2.81 -15.71 -6.23
N TYR A 407 -3.53 -14.91 -7.03
CA TYR A 407 -4.82 -14.29 -6.68
C TYR A 407 -4.81 -13.14 -5.66
N ALA A 408 -3.65 -12.69 -5.18
CA ALA A 408 -3.60 -11.41 -4.48
C ALA A 408 -3.99 -10.26 -5.42
N SER A 409 -4.78 -9.33 -4.89
CA SER A 409 -5.34 -8.20 -5.62
C SER A 409 -4.57 -6.90 -5.39
N GLY A 410 -3.47 -6.94 -4.64
CA GLY A 410 -2.69 -5.74 -4.33
C GLY A 410 -1.65 -6.01 -3.25
N TRP A 411 -0.82 -5.00 -2.99
CA TRP A 411 0.28 -5.13 -2.04
C TRP A 411 0.60 -3.79 -1.37
N THR A 412 0.73 -3.80 -0.04
CA THR A 412 0.95 -2.60 0.78
C THR A 412 2.26 -2.70 1.51
N ASP A 413 3.19 -1.78 1.20
CA ASP A 413 4.41 -1.58 1.96
C ASP A 413 4.09 -1.12 3.39
N TRP A 414 5.06 -1.25 4.30
CA TRP A 414 4.88 -0.78 5.65
C TRP A 414 5.05 0.73 5.79
N ASN A 415 6.13 1.21 6.40
CA ASN A 415 6.33 2.63 6.58
C ASN A 415 6.70 3.28 5.24
N LEU A 416 5.87 4.22 4.77
CA LEU A 416 6.18 5.02 3.58
C LEU A 416 7.52 5.74 3.70
N VAL A 417 7.85 6.23 4.90
CA VAL A 417 9.06 7.01 5.15
C VAL A 417 9.64 6.70 6.53
N LEU A 418 10.94 6.43 6.60
CA LEU A 418 11.67 6.35 7.86
C LEU A 418 12.89 7.28 7.86
N ASN A 419 13.49 7.51 9.02
CA ASN A 419 14.80 8.17 9.10
C ASN A 419 15.93 7.19 8.76
N THR A 420 17.17 7.68 8.66
CA THR A 420 18.33 6.83 8.33
C THR A 420 18.68 5.76 9.39
N THR A 421 18.01 5.77 10.54
CA THR A 421 18.11 4.72 11.58
C THR A 421 16.96 3.71 11.56
N GLY A 422 15.90 3.93 10.78
CA GLY A 422 14.76 3.01 10.68
C GLY A 422 13.63 3.29 11.66
N GLY A 423 13.51 4.53 12.14
CA GLY A 423 12.47 4.98 13.08
C GLY A 423 11.79 6.29 12.67
N PRO A 424 11.14 7.00 13.61
CA PRO A 424 11.09 6.72 15.05
C PRO A 424 10.16 5.55 15.42
N THR A 425 10.46 4.93 16.55
CA THR A 425 9.66 3.86 17.17
C THR A 425 9.87 3.91 18.68
N TRP A 426 8.83 3.72 19.47
CA TRP A 426 8.92 3.77 20.94
C TRP A 426 9.59 2.52 21.55
N ILE A 427 9.79 1.45 20.77
CA ILE A 427 10.42 0.19 21.21
C ILE A 427 11.77 -0.11 20.55
N ASP A 428 12.31 0.81 19.76
CA ASP A 428 13.52 0.60 18.96
C ASP A 428 13.39 -0.60 17.99
N ASN A 429 12.19 -0.90 17.48
CA ASN A 429 11.98 -1.92 16.44
C ASN A 429 12.36 -1.37 15.06
N LEU A 430 13.66 -1.10 14.88
CA LEU A 430 14.18 -0.42 13.70
C LEU A 430 14.14 -1.34 12.48
N ILE A 431 13.52 -0.87 11.40
CA ILE A 431 13.40 -1.60 10.12
C ILE A 431 13.81 -0.69 8.96
N ASP A 432 13.64 -1.16 7.72
CA ASP A 432 13.88 -0.36 6.52
C ASP A 432 12.59 0.20 5.89
N SER A 433 12.74 1.15 4.97
CA SER A 433 11.64 1.75 4.19
C SER A 433 12.10 2.08 2.77
N PRO A 434 11.23 2.04 1.74
CA PRO A 434 11.59 2.43 0.38
C PRO A 434 12.16 3.86 0.25
N ILE A 435 11.76 4.78 1.14
CA ILE A 435 12.36 6.11 1.25
C ILE A 435 12.87 6.35 2.68
N LEU A 436 14.12 6.79 2.77
CA LEU A 436 14.71 7.29 4.01
C LEU A 436 14.93 8.80 3.93
N ILE A 437 14.82 9.54 5.04
CA ILE A 437 15.05 11.00 5.07
C ILE A 437 16.26 11.38 5.89
N ASP A 438 16.87 12.52 5.55
CA ASP A 438 17.88 13.17 6.39
C ASP A 438 17.22 13.81 7.62
N GLU A 439 17.18 13.10 8.73
CA GLU A 439 16.56 13.57 9.97
C GLU A 439 17.36 14.62 10.73
N GLU A 440 18.65 14.81 10.40
CA GLU A 440 19.52 15.78 11.07
C GLU A 440 19.43 17.15 10.41
N GLY A 441 19.51 17.19 9.08
CA GLY A 441 19.54 18.42 8.30
C GLY A 441 18.26 18.73 7.54
N GLY A 442 17.38 17.74 7.30
CA GLY A 442 16.16 17.90 6.51
C GLY A 442 16.40 18.17 5.01
N SER A 443 17.66 18.05 4.56
CA SER A 443 18.13 18.60 3.27
C SER A 443 18.22 17.57 2.14
N GLU A 444 18.03 16.29 2.47
CA GLU A 444 18.06 15.19 1.53
C GLU A 444 17.01 14.12 1.89
N PHE A 445 16.55 13.38 0.89
CA PHE A 445 15.95 12.06 1.09
C PHE A 445 16.49 11.06 0.09
N TYR A 446 16.30 9.78 0.38
CA TYR A 446 17.01 8.68 -0.24
C TYR A 446 16.01 7.65 -0.75
N LYS A 447 15.80 7.58 -2.06
CA LYS A 447 14.99 6.53 -2.70
C LYS A 447 15.83 5.27 -2.84
N GLN A 448 15.47 4.24 -2.08
CA GLN A 448 16.15 2.95 -2.09
C GLN A 448 15.72 2.09 -3.28
N PRO A 449 16.47 1.04 -3.65
CA PRO A 449 16.05 0.08 -4.68
C PRO A 449 14.62 -0.45 -4.52
N MET A 450 14.13 -0.60 -3.27
CA MET A 450 12.75 -1.03 -2.99
C MET A 450 11.69 -0.06 -3.55
N PHE A 451 11.97 1.25 -3.56
CA PHE A 451 11.07 2.26 -4.16
C PHE A 451 10.83 1.97 -5.64
N TYR A 452 11.90 1.67 -6.38
CA TYR A 452 11.82 1.36 -7.81
C TYR A 452 11.20 -0.01 -8.05
N ALA A 453 11.46 -0.99 -7.19
CA ALA A 453 10.79 -2.30 -7.23
C ALA A 453 9.27 -2.13 -7.12
N MET A 454 8.79 -1.34 -6.16
CA MET A 454 7.37 -1.00 -6.03
C MET A 454 6.81 -0.28 -7.27
N GLY A 455 7.61 0.58 -7.91
CA GLY A 455 7.24 1.29 -9.13
C GLY A 455 6.95 0.41 -10.34
N HIS A 456 7.60 -0.75 -10.44
CA HIS A 456 7.32 -1.71 -11.52
C HIS A 456 5.89 -2.25 -11.49
N PHE A 457 5.21 -2.17 -10.34
CA PHE A 457 3.82 -2.62 -10.17
C PHE A 457 2.86 -1.42 -10.06
N SER A 458 3.05 -0.56 -9.06
CA SER A 458 2.16 0.57 -8.75
C SER A 458 1.93 1.51 -9.94
N LYS A 459 3.00 1.85 -10.68
CA LYS A 459 2.92 2.75 -11.83
C LYS A 459 2.11 2.15 -12.98
N PHE A 460 2.35 0.87 -13.27
CA PHE A 460 1.92 0.22 -14.50
C PHE A 460 0.66 -0.65 -14.35
N LEU A 461 0.25 -0.94 -13.11
CA LEU A 461 -0.95 -1.71 -12.80
C LEU A 461 -1.95 -0.80 -12.03
N PRO A 462 -2.64 0.13 -12.71
CA PRO A 462 -3.72 0.89 -12.07
C PRO A 462 -4.81 -0.04 -11.54
N ALA A 463 -5.65 0.48 -10.63
CA ALA A 463 -6.84 -0.23 -10.17
C ALA A 463 -7.66 -0.76 -11.36
N ASP A 464 -8.29 -1.91 -11.15
CA ASP A 464 -9.07 -2.64 -12.13
C ASP A 464 -8.27 -3.28 -13.28
N SER A 465 -6.93 -3.19 -13.28
CA SER A 465 -6.09 -4.05 -14.12
C SER A 465 -6.38 -5.52 -13.80
N VAL A 466 -6.51 -6.37 -14.82
CA VAL A 466 -6.89 -7.77 -14.67
C VAL A 466 -5.71 -8.67 -15.00
N ARG A 467 -5.38 -9.62 -14.12
CA ARG A 467 -4.34 -10.60 -14.43
C ARG A 467 -4.79 -11.47 -15.59
N VAL A 468 -3.89 -11.72 -16.54
CA VAL A 468 -4.14 -12.57 -17.71
C VAL A 468 -3.24 -13.79 -17.71
N SER A 469 -3.55 -14.77 -18.56
CA SER A 469 -2.75 -15.99 -18.67
C SER A 469 -1.36 -15.69 -19.25
N LEU A 470 -0.35 -16.25 -18.58
CA LEU A 470 1.04 -16.20 -18.97
C LEU A 470 1.58 -17.63 -18.95
N THR A 471 1.94 -18.15 -20.12
CA THR A 471 2.53 -19.47 -20.26
C THR A 471 4.02 -19.35 -20.51
N THR A 472 4.82 -20.03 -19.70
CA THR A 472 6.27 -20.17 -19.89
C THR A 472 6.56 -21.46 -20.66
N SER A 473 7.37 -21.39 -21.72
CA SER A 473 7.71 -22.57 -22.53
C SER A 473 8.52 -23.59 -21.72
N SER A 474 8.44 -24.88 -22.07
CA SER A 474 9.17 -25.92 -21.33
C SER A 474 10.69 -25.71 -21.34
N SER A 475 11.24 -25.14 -22.40
CA SER A 475 12.66 -24.74 -22.43
C SER A 475 12.92 -23.60 -21.46
N ALA A 476 12.12 -22.53 -21.51
CA ALA A 476 12.25 -21.37 -20.64
C ALA A 476 12.09 -21.74 -19.16
N SER A 477 11.13 -22.60 -18.81
CA SER A 477 10.96 -23.08 -17.42
C SER A 477 12.19 -23.80 -16.88
N SER A 478 13.02 -24.40 -17.74
CA SER A 478 14.25 -25.08 -17.33
C SER A 478 15.48 -24.17 -17.25
N THR A 479 15.49 -23.06 -18.00
CA THR A 479 16.64 -22.14 -18.09
C THR A 479 16.45 -20.86 -17.29
N LEU A 480 15.20 -20.44 -17.05
CA LEU A 480 14.82 -19.21 -16.37
C LEU A 480 14.23 -19.49 -14.98
N THR A 481 14.80 -20.47 -14.26
CA THR A 481 14.27 -20.92 -12.94
C THR A 481 14.29 -19.85 -11.84
N LYS A 482 15.00 -18.74 -12.08
CA LYS A 482 15.13 -17.59 -11.18
C LYS A 482 14.59 -16.30 -11.79
N VAL A 483 13.74 -16.45 -12.81
CA VAL A 483 12.96 -15.36 -13.39
C VAL A 483 11.53 -15.50 -12.92
N ASP A 484 11.09 -14.56 -12.09
CA ASP A 484 9.71 -14.46 -11.65
C ASP A 484 8.94 -13.59 -12.69
N SER A 485 7.68 -13.94 -13.00
CA SER A 485 6.94 -13.27 -14.08
C SER A 485 5.43 -13.20 -13.83
N VAL A 486 4.78 -12.10 -14.22
CA VAL A 486 3.31 -11.96 -14.21
C VAL A 486 2.85 -11.01 -15.32
N ALA A 487 1.65 -11.23 -15.88
CA ALA A 487 1.09 -10.40 -16.95
C ALA A 487 -0.33 -9.91 -16.64
N PHE A 488 -0.65 -8.71 -17.12
CA PHE A 488 -1.92 -8.02 -16.88
C PHE A 488 -2.43 -7.31 -18.14
N LEU A 489 -3.75 -7.11 -18.19
CA LEU A 489 -4.43 -6.19 -19.09
C LEU A 489 -4.96 -5.02 -18.25
N THR A 490 -4.58 -3.80 -18.60
CA THR A 490 -5.02 -2.59 -17.88
C THR A 490 -6.41 -2.12 -18.37
N PRO A 491 -7.11 -1.25 -17.63
CA PRO A 491 -8.36 -0.63 -18.09
C PRO A 491 -8.21 0.24 -19.35
N ASP A 492 -6.98 0.66 -19.66
CA ASP A 492 -6.62 1.43 -20.86
C ASP A 492 -6.16 0.51 -22.01
N ASP A 493 -6.56 -0.77 -21.98
CA ASP A 493 -6.26 -1.79 -22.99
C ASP A 493 -4.75 -2.00 -23.26
N GLN A 494 -3.90 -1.70 -22.28
CA GLN A 494 -2.46 -1.98 -22.35
C GLN A 494 -2.14 -3.36 -21.79
N ILE A 495 -1.22 -4.07 -22.43
CA ILE A 495 -0.70 -5.34 -21.91
C ILE A 495 0.59 -5.05 -21.17
N VAL A 496 0.65 -5.44 -19.90
CA VAL A 496 1.78 -5.21 -19.02
C VAL A 496 2.37 -6.55 -18.58
N LEU A 497 3.64 -6.79 -18.91
CA LEU A 497 4.41 -7.94 -18.45
C LEU A 497 5.51 -7.45 -17.49
N ILE A 498 5.55 -8.02 -16.30
CA ILE A 498 6.57 -7.71 -15.29
C ILE A 498 7.43 -8.96 -15.07
N LEU A 499 8.75 -8.78 -15.13
CA LEU A 499 9.76 -9.84 -15.03
C LEU A 499 10.81 -9.43 -14.00
N SER A 500 11.20 -10.33 -13.10
CA SER A 500 12.29 -10.14 -12.15
C SER A 500 13.37 -11.19 -12.37
N ASN A 501 14.52 -10.78 -12.94
CA ASN A 501 15.68 -11.66 -13.10
C ASN A 501 16.55 -11.61 -11.85
N ARG A 502 16.54 -12.70 -11.08
CA ARG A 502 17.38 -12.85 -9.88
C ARG A 502 18.74 -13.48 -10.16
N ASP A 503 19.03 -13.86 -11.39
CA ASP A 503 20.34 -14.38 -11.77
C ASP A 503 21.40 -13.29 -11.90
N SER A 504 22.65 -13.67 -11.63
CA SER A 504 23.82 -12.85 -11.92
C SER A 504 24.17 -12.83 -13.42
N SER A 505 23.41 -13.52 -14.27
CA SER A 505 23.55 -13.53 -15.73
C SER A 505 22.36 -12.87 -16.40
N ALA A 506 22.61 -12.22 -17.52
CA ALA A 506 21.56 -11.74 -18.40
C ALA A 506 20.97 -12.90 -19.21
N HIS A 507 19.69 -12.78 -19.59
CA HIS A 507 18.98 -13.75 -20.40
C HIS A 507 18.29 -13.03 -21.57
N ASP A 508 18.55 -13.47 -22.80
CA ASP A 508 17.76 -13.02 -23.95
C ASP A 508 16.48 -13.86 -24.01
N ILE A 509 15.33 -13.21 -23.93
CA ILE A 509 14.03 -13.87 -23.92
C ILE A 509 13.20 -13.44 -25.11
N THR A 510 12.29 -14.33 -25.51
CA THR A 510 11.28 -14.09 -26.53
C THR A 510 9.89 -14.00 -25.90
N LEU A 511 9.10 -13.04 -26.37
CA LEU A 511 7.75 -12.76 -25.89
C LEU A 511 6.79 -12.87 -27.05
N SER A 512 5.61 -13.44 -26.82
CA SER A 512 4.53 -13.42 -27.80
C SER A 512 3.17 -13.09 -27.18
N LEU A 513 2.43 -12.23 -27.86
CA LEU A 513 1.02 -11.93 -27.60
C LEU A 513 0.16 -12.73 -28.58
N SER A 514 -0.33 -13.91 -28.16
CA SER A 514 -1.00 -14.85 -29.09
C SER A 514 -2.25 -14.25 -29.73
N SER A 515 -3.07 -13.53 -28.96
CA SER A 515 -4.29 -12.89 -29.45
C SER A 515 -4.01 -11.79 -30.50
N GLN A 516 -2.92 -11.06 -30.32
CA GLN A 516 -2.56 -9.89 -31.15
C GLN A 516 -1.61 -10.26 -32.29
N LYS A 517 -1.03 -11.47 -32.28
CA LYS A 517 -0.01 -11.94 -33.23
C LYS A 517 1.19 -10.99 -33.29
N LEU A 518 1.62 -10.55 -32.11
CA LEU A 518 2.83 -9.75 -31.94
C LEU A 518 3.88 -10.58 -31.20
N SER A 519 5.14 -10.38 -31.54
CA SER A 519 6.26 -10.96 -30.82
C SER A 519 7.45 -10.00 -30.77
N THR A 520 8.27 -10.12 -29.73
CA THR A 520 9.53 -9.37 -29.62
C THR A 520 10.56 -10.16 -28.82
N SER A 521 11.79 -9.69 -28.84
CA SER A 521 12.88 -10.22 -28.03
C SER A 521 13.43 -9.10 -27.15
N VAL A 522 13.68 -9.41 -25.89
CA VAL A 522 14.20 -8.45 -24.92
C VAL A 522 15.30 -9.13 -24.11
N THR A 523 16.39 -8.41 -23.87
CA THR A 523 17.41 -8.83 -22.91
C THR A 523 16.93 -8.50 -21.50
N LEU A 524 16.82 -9.51 -20.64
CA LEU A 524 16.72 -9.35 -19.19
C LEU A 524 18.11 -9.25 -18.62
N GLU A 525 18.54 -8.05 -18.21
CA GLU A 525 19.85 -7.84 -17.60
C GLU A 525 20.00 -8.66 -16.32
N ALA A 526 21.25 -8.98 -15.96
CA ALA A 526 21.55 -9.64 -14.69
C ALA A 526 21.04 -8.79 -13.52
N LEU A 527 20.41 -9.43 -12.52
CA LEU A 527 19.93 -8.78 -11.31
C LEU A 527 19.10 -7.54 -11.67
N SER A 528 17.96 -7.75 -12.31
CA SER A 528 17.10 -6.68 -12.82
C SER A 528 15.61 -6.98 -12.63
N ILE A 529 14.81 -5.92 -12.62
CA ILE A 529 13.36 -5.95 -12.70
C ILE A 529 12.98 -5.18 -13.97
N LYS A 530 12.08 -5.73 -14.77
CA LYS A 530 11.69 -5.15 -16.04
C LYS A 530 10.17 -5.15 -16.19
N THR A 531 9.62 -4.01 -16.57
CA THR A 531 8.21 -3.89 -16.97
C THR A 531 8.15 -3.59 -18.47
N ILE A 532 7.44 -4.43 -19.20
CA ILE A 532 7.24 -4.31 -20.64
C ILE A 532 5.77 -3.96 -20.85
N VAL A 533 5.52 -2.82 -21.47
CA VAL A 533 4.17 -2.31 -21.76
C VAL A 533 3.98 -2.31 -23.26
N VAL A 534 2.95 -3.01 -23.74
CA VAL A 534 2.50 -2.91 -25.12
C VAL A 534 1.28 -2.01 -25.13
N GLY A 535 1.31 -0.98 -25.99
CA GLY A 535 0.24 0.03 -26.10
C GLY A 535 -1.09 -0.56 -26.57
N GLU A 536 -2.09 0.31 -26.76
CA GLU A 536 -3.44 -0.08 -27.18
C GLU A 536 -3.38 -0.94 -28.44
N VAL A 537 -3.76 -2.22 -28.31
CA VAL A 537 -3.73 -3.10 -29.48
C VAL A 537 -5.07 -3.03 -30.19
N GLU A 538 -5.09 -2.38 -31.35
CA GLU A 538 -6.26 -2.32 -32.24
C GLU A 538 -6.78 -3.74 -32.53
N GLY A 539 -7.87 -4.12 -31.86
CA GLY A 539 -8.45 -5.44 -32.00
C GLY A 539 -9.66 -5.75 -31.10
N ASN A 540 -9.90 -4.97 -30.05
CA ASN A 540 -11.00 -5.23 -29.11
C ASN A 540 -12.01 -4.07 -28.97
N SER A 541 -12.17 -3.23 -30.01
CA SER A 541 -13.19 -2.19 -30.00
C SER A 541 -14.59 -2.78 -30.15
N SER A 542 -15.27 -3.00 -29.02
CA SER A 542 -16.71 -2.81 -29.00
C SER A 542 -16.97 -1.31 -29.12
N SER A 543 -17.61 -0.91 -30.22
CA SER A 543 -17.86 0.48 -30.57
C SER A 543 -18.66 1.21 -29.49
N SER A 544 -18.02 2.06 -28.68
CA SER A 544 -18.69 3.14 -27.99
C SER A 544 -18.61 4.39 -28.86
N ALA A 545 -19.77 4.87 -29.29
CA ALA A 545 -19.89 6.02 -30.16
C ALA A 545 -19.46 7.30 -29.42
N ASN A 546 -18.65 8.12 -30.10
CA ASN A 546 -18.35 9.50 -29.75
C ASN A 546 -19.59 10.26 -29.24
N PRO A 547 -19.55 10.96 -28.09
CA PRO A 547 -20.59 11.92 -27.77
C PRO A 547 -20.39 13.16 -28.64
N THR A 548 -21.32 13.35 -29.57
CA THR A 548 -21.44 14.60 -30.32
C THR A 548 -21.86 15.72 -29.37
N THR A 549 -21.19 16.85 -29.50
CA THR A 549 -21.40 18.09 -28.77
C THR A 549 -22.76 18.67 -29.15
N GLU A 550 -23.77 18.53 -28.29
CA GLU A 550 -25.01 19.31 -28.39
C GLU A 550 -25.01 20.43 -27.34
N THR A 551 -25.12 21.65 -27.85
CA THR A 551 -25.24 22.91 -27.10
C THR A 551 -26.63 22.98 -26.45
N PRO A 552 -26.79 23.38 -25.18
CA PRO A 552 -28.11 23.54 -24.59
C PRO A 552 -28.78 24.79 -25.16
N SER A 553 -29.88 24.59 -25.87
CA SER A 553 -30.79 25.66 -26.27
C SER A 553 -31.64 26.11 -25.09
N THR A 554 -31.75 27.42 -24.96
CA THR A 554 -32.48 28.15 -23.93
C THR A 554 -33.98 28.01 -24.17
N THR A 555 -34.72 27.55 -23.17
CA THR A 555 -36.18 27.73 -23.09
C THR A 555 -36.57 28.48 -21.84
N THR A 556 -37.18 29.62 -22.10
CA THR A 556 -37.77 30.61 -21.20
C THR A 556 -38.98 30.06 -20.46
N ALA A 557 -39.01 30.24 -19.13
CA ALA A 557 -40.24 30.19 -18.34
C ALA A 557 -40.40 31.54 -17.63
N SER A 558 -41.49 32.25 -17.96
CA SER A 558 -41.95 33.45 -17.26
C SER A 558 -42.91 33.09 -16.11
N PRO A 559 -43.10 33.99 -15.13
CA PRO A 559 -43.45 33.63 -13.75
C PRO A 559 -44.95 33.81 -13.44
N ILE A 560 -45.46 33.04 -12.47
CA ILE A 560 -46.74 33.37 -11.79
C ILE A 560 -46.60 33.22 -10.26
N SER A 561 -46.69 34.39 -9.64
CA SER A 561 -47.10 34.84 -8.30
C SER A 561 -47.54 33.84 -7.20
N SER A 562 -46.87 34.03 -6.04
CA SER A 562 -47.38 34.27 -4.68
C SER A 562 -48.63 33.56 -4.16
N THR A 563 -48.47 32.88 -3.00
CA THR A 563 -49.28 33.18 -1.81
C THR A 563 -48.53 32.81 -0.53
N SER A 564 -48.56 33.76 0.40
CA SER A 564 -48.07 33.73 1.79
C SER A 564 -48.97 32.87 2.70
N GLY A 565 -48.36 32.17 3.66
CA GLY A 565 -49.05 31.54 4.78
C GLY A 565 -48.12 31.36 5.97
N SER A 566 -48.05 32.38 6.83
CA SER A 566 -47.42 32.33 8.15
C SER A 566 -48.30 31.57 9.14
N PHE A 567 -47.72 30.70 9.96
CA PHE A 567 -48.28 30.36 11.28
C PHE A 567 -47.16 30.27 12.33
N THR A 568 -47.36 31.03 13.39
CA THR A 568 -46.53 31.17 14.59
C THR A 568 -47.15 30.41 15.76
N GLY A 569 -46.29 29.98 16.69
CA GLY A 569 -46.60 29.72 18.09
C GLY A 569 -46.47 28.25 18.49
N SER A 570 -46.05 27.88 19.69
CA SER A 570 -45.49 28.58 20.86
C SER A 570 -45.07 27.49 21.85
N SER A 571 -43.97 27.72 22.55
CA SER A 571 -43.59 27.27 23.90
C SER A 571 -44.48 26.27 24.68
N ASN A 572 -43.83 25.31 25.35
CA ASN A 572 -44.10 25.08 26.79
C ASN A 572 -42.89 24.49 27.52
N SER A 573 -42.64 25.06 28.70
CA SER A 573 -41.65 24.75 29.73
C SER A 573 -42.25 23.87 30.84
N ALA A 574 -41.44 23.02 31.49
CA ALA A 574 -41.42 22.76 32.96
C ALA A 574 -40.41 21.62 33.23
N THR A 575 -39.27 21.84 33.88
CA THR A 575 -39.02 21.73 35.35
C THR A 575 -39.73 20.59 36.06
N GLU A 576 -38.97 19.61 36.56
CA GLU A 576 -39.02 19.19 37.96
C GLU A 576 -37.78 18.35 38.36
N THR A 577 -37.09 18.82 39.40
CA THR A 577 -36.15 18.08 40.25
C THR A 577 -36.94 17.59 41.47
N PRO A 578 -36.48 16.54 42.19
CA PRO A 578 -36.12 16.82 43.58
C PRO A 578 -34.90 16.05 44.11
N SER A 579 -34.09 16.81 44.86
CA SER A 579 -33.64 16.56 46.23
C SER A 579 -32.83 15.31 46.62
N ALA A 580 -31.67 15.64 47.20
CA ALA A 580 -30.71 14.84 47.93
C ALA A 580 -31.25 13.99 49.09
N THR A 581 -30.51 12.93 49.41
CA THR A 581 -30.28 12.54 50.81
C THR A 581 -28.88 11.98 50.99
N THR A 582 -28.22 12.48 52.04
CA THR A 582 -26.92 12.14 52.59
C THR A 582 -26.89 10.80 53.30
N SER A 583 -25.79 10.04 53.21
CA SER A 583 -25.28 9.26 54.35
C SER A 583 -23.75 9.11 54.30
N THR A 584 -23.12 9.72 55.29
CA THR A 584 -21.74 9.52 55.75
C THR A 584 -21.55 8.16 56.40
N ALA A 585 -20.42 7.48 56.14
CA ALA A 585 -19.72 6.68 57.14
C ALA A 585 -18.24 6.56 56.75
N ALA A 586 -17.37 6.99 57.66
CA ALA A 586 -15.93 6.85 57.64
C ALA A 586 -15.51 5.57 58.38
N SER A 587 -14.37 4.97 58.00
CA SER A 587 -13.29 4.63 58.95
C SER A 587 -12.08 3.92 58.31
N SER A 588 -10.90 4.42 58.70
CA SER A 588 -9.59 3.75 58.92
C SER A 588 -8.90 3.08 57.72
N ALA A 589 -7.76 3.57 57.21
CA ALA A 589 -6.43 3.74 57.81
C ALA A 589 -5.67 2.42 58.08
N SER A 590 -4.63 2.16 57.28
CA SER A 590 -3.34 1.61 57.74
C SER A 590 -2.25 1.82 56.69
N GLU A 591 -1.18 2.49 57.11
CA GLU A 591 0.08 2.77 56.40
C GLU A 591 0.95 1.52 56.20
N SER A 592 1.65 1.47 55.04
CA SER A 592 3.10 1.21 54.79
C SER A 592 3.80 -0.04 55.37
N PRO A 593 4.99 -0.49 54.85
CA PRO A 593 5.89 0.17 53.89
C PRO A 593 6.46 -0.73 52.75
N GLU A 594 7.13 -0.06 51.79
CA GLU A 594 8.17 -0.61 50.90
C GLU A 594 9.28 -1.37 51.64
N PRO A 595 10.02 -2.23 50.91
CA PRO A 595 11.46 -1.96 50.84
C PRO A 595 12.11 -2.25 49.46
N THR A 596 12.87 -1.27 49.00
CA THR A 596 14.26 -1.34 48.46
C THR A 596 14.66 -2.47 47.48
N THR A 597 15.12 -2.02 46.31
CA THR A 597 16.10 -2.64 45.40
C THR A 597 17.37 -3.15 46.10
N PRO A 598 18.07 -4.12 45.48
CA PRO A 598 19.42 -3.79 45.02
C PRO A 598 19.75 -4.28 43.59
N GLU A 599 20.64 -3.52 42.95
CA GLU A 599 21.43 -3.87 41.78
C GLU A 599 22.16 -5.22 41.95
N HIS A 600 22.31 -5.99 40.85
CA HIS A 600 23.58 -6.61 40.51
C HIS A 600 23.67 -7.08 39.04
N SER A 601 24.77 -6.66 38.44
CA SER A 601 25.48 -7.01 37.19
C SER A 601 25.31 -8.39 36.54
N SER A 602 25.58 -8.34 35.21
CA SER A 602 26.32 -9.29 34.34
C SER A 602 25.66 -10.59 33.88
N CYS A 603 25.31 -10.66 32.59
CA CYS A 603 26.12 -11.32 31.53
C CYS A 603 25.63 -10.86 30.15
#